data_AF-A0A5C9EGG2-F1
#
_entry.id   AF-A0A5C9EGG2-F1
#
_cell.length_a   1.000
_cell.length_b   1.000
_cell.length_c   1.000
_cell.angle_alpha   90.00
_cell.angle_beta   90.00
_cell.angle_gamma   90.00
#
_symmetry.space_group_name_H-M   'P 1'
#
loop_
_entity.id
_entity.type
_entity.pdbx_description
1 polymer ?
#
loop_
_entity_poly.entity_id
_entity_poly.type
_entity_poly.pdbx_seq_one_letter_code
_entity_poly.pdbx_strand_id
1 'polypeptide(L)'
;MDQEEQEIKKTQKPKWWKPFWILTIISYLFPLVITYVFFREIFVRILAYTLIFSPVLGLAYYFRIHPSRNFNKFMYILTGASWFFLAVLFGGAFLIAMFNLPPPTNFIGPQLFLFTFFILPPIIGGIFGFLIGKRRNYRIPYGLKYEETPKKSVE
;
A
#
# COMPACT_ATOMS: atom_id res chain seq x y z
N MET A 1 31.66 -24.17 -16.65
CA MET A 1 31.23 -23.04 -17.48
C MET A 1 29.72 -22.81 -17.44
N ASP A 2 28.94 -23.80 -16.96
CA ASP A 2 27.46 -23.72 -16.91
C ASP A 2 26.85 -23.04 -15.67
N GLN A 3 27.64 -22.71 -14.64
CA GLN A 3 27.10 -22.09 -13.41
C GLN A 3 27.07 -20.55 -13.50
N GLU A 4 28.07 -19.91 -14.12
CA GLU A 4 28.06 -18.45 -14.33
C GLU A 4 27.02 -18.02 -15.37
N GLU A 5 26.81 -18.79 -16.44
CA GLU A 5 25.77 -18.49 -17.45
C GLU A 5 24.34 -18.62 -16.89
N GLN A 6 24.13 -19.51 -15.91
CA GLN A 6 22.84 -19.62 -15.21
C GLN A 6 22.60 -18.52 -14.17
N GLU A 7 23.65 -17.92 -13.60
CA GLU A 7 23.51 -16.74 -12.74
C GLU A 7 23.17 -15.47 -13.55
N ILE A 8 23.74 -15.30 -14.75
CA ILE A 8 23.47 -14.13 -15.61
C ILE A 8 22.03 -14.14 -16.15
N LYS A 9 21.45 -15.32 -16.42
CA LYS A 9 20.04 -15.42 -16.88
C LYS A 9 18.99 -15.09 -15.81
N LYS A 10 19.34 -15.05 -14.52
CA LYS A 10 18.38 -14.82 -13.41
C LYS A 10 18.14 -13.36 -13.04
N THR A 11 18.84 -12.41 -13.66
CA THR A 11 18.71 -10.96 -13.37
C THR A 11 18.23 -10.13 -14.56
N GLN A 12 17.71 -10.75 -15.62
CA GLN A 12 17.00 -9.98 -16.65
C GLN A 12 15.63 -9.54 -16.13
N LYS A 13 15.57 -8.28 -15.66
CA LYS A 13 14.30 -7.57 -15.43
C LYS A 13 13.43 -7.74 -16.68
N PRO A 14 12.17 -8.20 -16.56
CA PRO A 14 11.33 -8.48 -17.73
C PRO A 14 11.19 -7.22 -18.59
N LYS A 15 11.50 -7.28 -19.89
CA LYS A 15 11.55 -6.11 -20.81
C LYS A 15 10.27 -5.25 -20.83
N TRP A 16 9.16 -5.82 -20.38
CA TRP A 16 7.82 -5.25 -20.24
C TRP A 16 7.73 -4.26 -19.07
N TRP A 17 8.83 -4.01 -18.37
CA TRP A 17 8.95 -3.08 -17.23
C TRP A 17 9.36 -1.65 -17.59
N LYS A 18 10.00 -1.42 -18.75
CA LYS A 18 10.25 -0.06 -19.27
C LYS A 18 8.96 0.74 -19.57
N PRO A 19 7.84 0.16 -20.03
CA PRO A 19 6.64 0.93 -20.34
C PRO A 19 5.78 1.29 -19.12
N PHE A 20 6.12 0.88 -17.88
CA PHE A 20 5.23 1.18 -16.74
C PHE A 20 5.13 2.70 -16.46
N TRP A 21 6.23 3.45 -16.61
CA TRP A 21 6.22 4.92 -16.54
C TRP A 21 5.43 5.56 -17.67
N ILE A 22 5.48 4.97 -18.86
CA ILE A 22 4.73 5.43 -20.03
C ILE A 22 3.23 5.17 -19.80
N LEU A 23 2.86 4.01 -19.25
CA LEU A 23 1.50 3.67 -18.85
C LEU A 23 0.98 4.60 -17.77
N THR A 24 1.78 4.97 -16.76
CA THR A 24 1.35 5.99 -15.78
C THR A 24 1.11 7.32 -16.46
N ILE A 25 2.04 7.81 -17.27
CA ILE A 25 1.89 9.08 -18.02
C ILE A 25 0.62 9.05 -18.90
N ILE A 26 0.38 7.95 -19.62
CA ILE A 26 -0.83 7.77 -20.45
C ILE A 26 -2.08 7.72 -19.58
N SER A 27 -2.06 6.99 -18.45
CA SER A 27 -3.17 6.93 -17.51
C SER A 27 -3.50 8.27 -16.86
N TYR A 28 -2.55 9.21 -16.85
CA TYR A 28 -2.74 10.57 -16.36
C TYR A 28 -3.22 11.53 -17.44
N LEU A 29 -2.63 11.47 -18.64
CA LEU A 29 -2.99 12.37 -19.74
C LEU A 29 -4.39 12.06 -20.29
N PHE A 30 -4.77 10.79 -20.36
CA PHE A 30 -6.03 10.38 -20.98
C PHE A 30 -7.27 10.89 -20.23
N PRO A 31 -7.42 10.73 -18.89
CA PRO A 31 -8.55 11.28 -18.16
C PRO A 31 -8.54 12.81 -18.12
N LEU A 32 -7.34 13.42 -18.08
CA LEU A 32 -7.17 14.86 -18.00
C LEU A 32 -7.63 15.56 -19.29
N VAL A 33 -7.30 15.00 -20.46
CA VAL A 33 -7.80 15.48 -21.76
C VAL A 33 -9.31 15.31 -21.88
N ILE A 34 -9.84 14.14 -21.52
CA ILE A 34 -11.29 13.87 -21.59
C ILE A 34 -12.06 14.83 -20.67
N THR A 35 -11.61 15.03 -19.43
CA THR A 35 -12.34 15.89 -18.50
C THR A 35 -12.14 17.38 -18.74
N TYR A 36 -11.02 17.79 -19.32
CA TYR A 36 -10.85 19.16 -19.81
C TYR A 36 -11.83 19.50 -20.94
N VAL A 37 -12.02 18.59 -21.89
CA VAL A 37 -12.88 18.81 -23.07
C VAL A 37 -14.37 18.69 -22.72
N PHE A 38 -14.75 17.71 -21.90
CA PHE A 38 -16.16 17.38 -21.67
C PHE A 38 -16.73 17.90 -20.35
N PHE A 39 -15.91 18.18 -19.33
CA PHE A 39 -16.40 18.44 -17.96
C PHE A 39 -15.58 19.49 -17.20
N ARG A 40 -15.69 20.75 -17.62
CA ARG A 40 -14.94 21.90 -17.06
C ARG A 40 -15.06 22.06 -15.52
N GLU A 41 -16.24 21.76 -14.97
CA GLU A 41 -16.53 21.80 -13.51
C GLU A 41 -15.85 20.65 -12.73
N ILE A 42 -15.67 19.49 -13.38
CA ILE A 42 -15.11 18.27 -12.76
C ILE A 42 -13.59 18.23 -12.90
N PHE A 43 -13.04 18.98 -13.86
CA PHE A 43 -11.61 19.08 -14.16
C PHE A 43 -10.76 19.38 -12.92
N VAL A 44 -11.17 20.33 -12.09
CA VAL A 44 -10.43 20.72 -10.88
C VAL A 44 -10.33 19.56 -9.87
N ARG A 45 -11.41 18.77 -9.71
CA ARG A 45 -11.43 17.62 -8.80
C ARG A 45 -10.51 16.50 -9.30
N ILE A 46 -10.54 16.22 -10.60
CA ILE A 46 -9.71 15.18 -11.22
C ILE A 46 -8.24 15.58 -11.21
N LEU A 47 -7.93 16.86 -11.45
CA LEU A 47 -6.58 17.37 -11.34
C LEU A 47 -6.06 17.26 -9.90
N ALA A 48 -6.88 17.57 -8.90
CA ALA A 48 -6.52 17.37 -7.49
C ALA A 48 -6.25 15.90 -7.15
N TYR A 49 -7.11 14.96 -7.57
CA TYR A 49 -6.86 13.52 -7.36
C TYR A 49 -5.58 13.04 -8.04
N THR A 50 -5.32 13.53 -9.25
CA THR A 50 -4.11 13.20 -10.02
C THR A 50 -2.84 13.67 -9.31
N LEU A 51 -2.88 14.89 -8.77
CA LEU A 51 -1.77 15.49 -8.03
C LEU A 51 -1.49 14.75 -6.72
N ILE A 52 -2.53 14.23 -6.05
CA ILE A 52 -2.40 13.43 -4.82
C ILE A 52 -1.89 12.00 -5.10
N PHE A 53 -2.33 11.38 -6.21
CA PHE A 53 -1.91 10.02 -6.56
C PHE A 53 -0.49 9.93 -7.16
N SER A 54 -0.01 11.00 -7.78
CA SER A 54 1.32 11.07 -8.40
C SER A 54 2.48 10.76 -7.42
N PRO A 55 2.55 11.38 -6.22
CA PRO A 55 3.54 11.03 -5.20
C PRO A 55 3.46 9.57 -4.76
N VAL A 56 2.24 9.01 -4.66
CA VAL A 56 2.03 7.63 -4.21
C VAL A 56 2.64 6.63 -5.20
N LEU A 57 2.49 6.89 -6.49
CA LEU A 57 3.10 6.06 -7.54
C LEU A 57 4.62 6.20 -7.60
N GLY A 58 5.14 7.41 -7.41
CA GLY A 58 6.59 7.66 -7.28
C GLY A 58 7.20 6.93 -6.07
N LEU A 59 6.53 7.00 -4.91
CA LEU A 59 6.92 6.26 -3.71
C LEU A 59 6.86 4.74 -3.93
N ALA A 60 5.79 4.24 -4.54
CA ALA A 60 5.66 2.81 -4.87
C ALA A 60 6.80 2.31 -5.77
N TYR A 61 7.23 3.13 -6.74
CA TYR A 61 8.39 2.82 -7.58
C TYR A 61 9.71 2.85 -6.80
N TYR A 62 9.92 3.89 -5.98
CA TYR A 62 11.10 4.01 -5.13
C TYR A 62 11.29 2.81 -4.20
N PHE A 63 10.23 2.40 -3.50
CA PHE A 63 10.25 1.26 -2.59
C PHE A 63 10.52 -0.08 -3.29
N ARG A 64 10.22 -0.17 -4.58
CA ARG A 64 10.57 -1.34 -5.37
C ARG A 64 12.03 -1.38 -5.79
N ILE A 65 12.65 -0.23 -6.02
CA ILE A 65 14.09 -0.17 -6.36
C ILE A 65 14.94 -0.47 -5.13
N HIS A 66 14.55 0.04 -3.96
CA HIS A 66 15.28 -0.16 -2.71
C HIS A 66 14.47 -1.00 -1.70
N PRO A 67 14.34 -2.32 -1.93
CA PRO A 67 13.60 -3.16 -1.00
C PRO A 67 14.37 -3.35 0.32
N SER A 68 13.92 -2.69 1.38
CA SER A 68 14.42 -2.94 2.74
C SER A 68 13.53 -3.95 3.47
N ARG A 69 14.14 -4.89 4.21
CA ARG A 69 13.39 -5.85 5.07
C ARG A 69 12.53 -5.13 6.10
N ASN A 70 13.07 -4.07 6.70
CA ASN A 70 12.38 -3.25 7.70
C ASN A 70 11.19 -2.54 7.07
N PHE A 71 11.35 -2.06 5.84
CA PHE A 71 10.27 -1.42 5.10
C PHE A 71 9.17 -2.41 4.71
N ASN A 72 9.51 -3.61 4.23
CA ASN A 72 8.51 -4.63 3.93
C ASN A 72 7.71 -5.01 5.19
N LYS A 73 8.39 -5.16 6.34
CA LYS A 73 7.73 -5.36 7.64
C LYS A 73 6.76 -4.22 7.97
N PHE A 74 7.17 -2.97 7.79
CA PHE A 74 6.31 -1.81 8.00
C PHE A 74 5.07 -1.84 7.08
N MET A 75 5.25 -2.14 5.79
CA MET A 75 4.13 -2.23 4.84
C MET A 75 3.12 -3.32 5.20
N TYR A 76 3.57 -4.48 5.68
CA TYR A 76 2.67 -5.53 6.16
C TYR A 76 1.84 -5.05 7.37
N ILE A 77 2.46 -4.36 8.33
CA ILE A 77 1.78 -3.79 9.49
C ILE A 77 0.77 -2.72 9.05
N LEU A 78 1.21 -1.76 8.23
CA LEU A 78 0.38 -0.67 7.75
C LEU A 78 -0.83 -1.17 6.94
N THR A 79 -0.60 -2.15 6.07
CA THR A 79 -1.68 -2.77 5.27
C THR A 79 -2.68 -3.48 6.17
N GLY A 80 -2.21 -4.25 7.15
CA GLY A 80 -3.08 -4.92 8.12
C GLY A 80 -3.90 -3.93 8.95
N ALA A 81 -3.26 -2.87 9.47
CA ALA A 81 -3.91 -1.81 10.23
C ALA A 81 -4.99 -1.11 9.41
N SER A 82 -4.66 -0.72 8.17
CA SER A 82 -5.57 -0.02 7.27
C SER A 82 -6.76 -0.89 6.87
N TRP A 83 -6.50 -2.14 6.45
CA TRP A 83 -7.57 -3.03 5.98
C TRP A 83 -8.54 -3.39 7.09
N PHE A 84 -8.04 -3.72 8.28
CA PHE A 84 -8.88 -4.05 9.42
C PHE A 84 -9.68 -2.85 9.92
N PHE A 85 -9.06 -1.66 9.95
CA PHE A 85 -9.76 -0.42 10.29
C PHE A 85 -10.92 -0.14 9.34
N LEU A 86 -10.69 -0.23 8.03
CA LEU A 86 -11.75 -0.06 7.03
C LEU A 86 -12.84 -1.13 7.17
N ALA A 87 -12.46 -2.39 7.37
CA ALA A 87 -13.42 -3.48 7.57
C ALA A 87 -14.32 -3.26 8.78
N VAL A 88 -13.77 -2.79 9.91
CA VAL A 88 -14.55 -2.52 11.12
C VAL A 88 -15.42 -1.27 10.96
N LEU A 89 -14.91 -0.19 10.38
CA LEU A 89 -15.69 1.04 10.19
C LEU A 89 -16.84 0.83 9.20
N PHE A 90 -16.53 0.37 7.98
CA PHE A 90 -17.52 0.21 6.93
C PHE A 90 -18.39 -1.00 7.17
N GLY A 91 -17.82 -2.12 7.62
CA GLY A 91 -18.59 -3.31 7.98
C GLY A 91 -19.50 -3.06 9.18
N GLY A 92 -19.01 -2.37 10.21
CA GLY A 92 -19.82 -1.98 11.37
C GLY A 92 -20.94 -1.02 10.99
N ALA A 93 -20.64 0.04 10.22
CA ALA A 93 -21.65 0.97 9.73
C ALA A 93 -22.70 0.27 8.85
N PHE A 94 -22.26 -0.66 7.99
CA PHE A 94 -23.16 -1.46 7.15
C PHE A 94 -24.11 -2.31 7.98
N LEU A 95 -23.61 -3.01 9.01
CA LEU A 95 -24.46 -3.82 9.90
C LEU A 95 -25.45 -2.96 10.69
N ILE A 96 -25.02 -1.80 11.19
CA ILE A 96 -25.90 -0.86 11.89
C ILE A 96 -27.04 -0.40 10.98
N ALA A 97 -26.71 -0.03 9.74
CA ALA A 97 -27.70 0.38 8.74
C ALA A 97 -28.64 -0.78 8.34
N MET A 98 -28.10 -1.99 8.15
CA MET A 98 -28.88 -3.16 7.75
C MET A 98 -29.90 -3.58 8.81
N PHE A 99 -29.54 -3.50 10.09
CA PHE A 99 -30.38 -3.93 11.20
C PHE A 99 -31.14 -2.77 11.89
N ASN A 100 -31.07 -1.55 11.36
CA ASN A 100 -31.61 -0.34 11.98
C ASN A 100 -31.23 -0.21 13.47
N LEU A 101 -29.98 -0.54 13.79
CA LEU A 101 -29.48 -0.46 15.16
C LEU A 101 -29.23 1.01 15.53
N PRO A 102 -29.52 1.42 16.78
CA PRO A 102 -29.12 2.74 17.24
C PRO A 102 -27.59 2.86 17.24
N PRO A 103 -27.06 4.09 17.06
CA PRO A 103 -25.62 4.32 17.05
C PRO A 103 -24.95 3.78 18.32
N PRO A 104 -23.79 3.10 18.22
CA PRO A 104 -23.08 2.55 19.37
C PRO A 104 -22.71 3.63 20.42
N THR A 105 -22.56 4.88 19.99
CA THR A 105 -22.36 6.04 20.88
C THR A 105 -23.45 6.19 21.95
N ASN A 106 -24.66 5.70 21.71
CA ASN A 106 -25.76 5.77 22.68
C ASN A 106 -25.57 4.82 23.86
N PHE A 107 -24.79 3.75 23.70
CA PHE A 107 -24.58 2.73 24.75
C PHE A 107 -23.28 2.94 25.51
N ILE A 108 -22.19 3.24 24.78
CA ILE A 108 -20.84 3.33 25.36
C ILE A 108 -20.32 4.78 25.47
N GLY A 109 -21.07 5.75 24.95
CA GLY A 109 -20.66 7.15 24.93
C GLY A 109 -19.61 7.47 23.85
N PRO A 110 -19.35 8.76 23.57
CA PRO A 110 -18.51 9.19 22.45
C PRO A 110 -17.03 8.83 22.61
N GLN A 111 -16.50 8.91 23.82
CA GLN A 111 -15.07 8.67 24.09
C GLN A 111 -14.69 7.20 23.91
N LEU A 112 -15.48 6.28 24.48
CA LEU A 112 -15.26 4.85 24.28
C LEU A 112 -15.52 4.43 22.84
N PHE A 113 -16.48 5.06 22.15
CA PHE A 113 -16.68 4.82 20.73
C PHE A 113 -15.45 5.18 19.90
N LEU A 114 -14.87 6.37 20.12
CA LEU A 114 -13.64 6.79 19.43
C LEU A 114 -12.49 5.80 19.71
N PHE A 115 -12.30 5.40 20.96
CA PHE A 115 -11.26 4.45 21.31
C PHE A 115 -11.47 3.09 20.62
N THR A 116 -12.66 2.52 20.71
CA THR A 116 -12.97 1.17 20.21
C THR A 116 -13.02 1.08 18.69
N PHE A 117 -13.43 2.14 17.99
CA PHE A 117 -13.57 2.12 16.53
C PHE A 117 -12.44 2.81 15.77
N PHE A 118 -11.72 3.76 16.38
CA PHE A 118 -10.62 4.48 15.71
C PHE A 118 -9.23 4.09 16.19
N ILE A 119 -9.06 3.70 17.46
CA ILE A 119 -7.73 3.39 18.01
C ILE A 119 -7.50 1.87 18.03
N LEU A 120 -8.47 1.12 18.54
CA LEU A 120 -8.33 -0.33 18.72
C LEU A 120 -8.20 -1.09 17.39
N PRO A 121 -8.99 -0.81 16.32
CA PRO A 121 -8.94 -1.62 15.11
C PRO A 121 -7.62 -1.51 14.35
N PRO A 122 -7.00 -0.32 14.15
CA PRO A 122 -5.67 -0.24 13.55
C PRO A 122 -4.61 -1.03 14.31
N ILE A 123 -4.67 -1.06 15.65
CA ILE A 123 -3.71 -1.82 16.48
C ILE A 123 -3.86 -3.33 16.21
N ILE A 124 -5.10 -3.83 16.30
CA ILE A 124 -5.40 -5.25 16.05
C ILE A 124 -5.00 -5.61 14.61
N GLY A 125 -5.40 -4.80 13.63
CA GLY A 125 -5.03 -4.98 12.23
C GLY A 125 -3.52 -4.99 12.00
N GLY A 126 -2.79 -4.10 12.67
CA GLY A 126 -1.33 -4.03 12.61
C GLY A 126 -0.67 -5.30 13.13
N ILE A 127 -1.19 -5.87 14.22
CA ILE A 127 -0.74 -7.17 14.75
C ILE A 127 -0.99 -8.29 13.74
N PHE A 128 -2.19 -8.36 13.15
CA PHE A 128 -2.48 -9.33 12.09
C PHE A 128 -1.54 -9.16 10.88
N GLY A 129 -1.30 -7.92 10.46
CA GLY A 129 -0.34 -7.58 9.41
C GLY A 129 1.07 -8.09 9.73
N PHE A 130 1.55 -7.85 10.96
CA PHE A 130 2.84 -8.37 11.44
C PHE A 130 2.90 -9.90 11.41
N LEU A 131 1.86 -10.59 11.88
CA LEU A 131 1.81 -12.05 11.91
C LEU A 131 1.83 -12.65 10.49
N ILE A 132 1.06 -12.07 9.56
CA ILE A 132 1.06 -12.47 8.15
C ILE A 132 2.44 -12.24 7.53
N GLY A 133 3.04 -11.06 7.77
CA GLY A 133 4.39 -10.74 7.31
C GLY A 133 5.44 -11.71 7.86
N LYS A 134 5.36 -12.06 9.15
CA LYS A 134 6.25 -13.04 9.80
C LYS A 134 6.12 -14.43 9.17
N ARG A 135 4.90 -14.91 8.91
CA ARG A 135 4.66 -16.21 8.24
C ARG A 135 5.23 -16.25 6.83
N ARG A 136 5.25 -15.11 6.13
CA ARG A 136 5.85 -14.98 4.80
C ARG A 136 7.34 -14.62 4.82
N ASN A 137 7.99 -14.64 6.00
CA ASN A 137 9.37 -14.19 6.23
C ASN A 137 9.69 -12.85 5.55
N TYR A 138 8.71 -11.95 5.49
CA TYR A 138 8.82 -10.66 4.79
C TYR A 138 9.42 -10.80 3.38
N ARG A 139 8.95 -11.80 2.62
CA ARG A 139 9.47 -12.11 1.28
C ARG A 139 9.44 -10.85 0.42
N ILE A 140 10.62 -10.46 -0.05
CA ILE A 140 10.79 -9.35 -0.98
C ILE A 140 10.40 -9.89 -2.37
N PRO A 141 9.55 -9.17 -3.12
CA PRO A 141 9.21 -9.60 -4.48
C PRO A 141 10.45 -9.48 -5.39
N TYR A 142 10.76 -10.59 -6.08
CA TYR A 142 11.78 -10.76 -7.14
C TYR A 142 13.25 -10.57 -6.73
N GLY A 143 13.95 -11.67 -6.43
CA GLY A 143 15.39 -11.88 -6.71
C GLY A 143 16.44 -10.87 -6.18
N LEU A 144 16.01 -9.79 -5.54
CA LEU A 144 16.84 -8.74 -5.00
C LEU A 144 17.46 -9.29 -3.71
N LYS A 145 18.67 -9.84 -3.85
CA LYS A 145 19.54 -10.10 -2.70
C LYS A 145 19.76 -8.77 -2.01
N TYR A 146 19.80 -8.80 -0.68
CA TYR A 146 20.16 -7.64 0.11
C TYR A 146 21.48 -7.07 -0.43
N GLU A 147 21.57 -5.74 -0.57
CA GLU A 147 22.86 -5.11 -0.38
C GLU A 147 23.22 -5.40 1.08
N GLU A 148 23.91 -6.52 1.30
CA GLU A 148 24.57 -6.75 2.56
C GLU A 148 25.61 -5.65 2.68
N THR A 149 25.28 -4.59 3.42
CA THR A 149 26.28 -3.66 3.91
C THR A 149 27.35 -4.53 4.58
N PRO A 150 28.61 -4.49 4.10
CA PRO A 150 29.65 -5.36 4.60
C PRO A 150 29.70 -5.16 6.12
N LYS A 151 29.51 -6.24 6.87
CA LYS A 151 29.79 -6.23 8.30
C LYS A 151 31.22 -5.71 8.41
N LYS A 152 31.39 -4.51 8.96
CA LYS A 152 32.70 -4.09 9.47
C LYS A 152 33.12 -5.20 10.43
N SER A 153 34.10 -5.99 10.03
CA SER A 153 34.89 -6.78 10.95
C SER A 153 35.44 -5.78 11.96
N VAL A 154 34.89 -5.85 13.17
CA VAL A 154 35.50 -5.21 14.31
C VAL A 154 36.75 -6.05 14.56
N GLU A 155 37.88 -5.55 14.06
CA GLU A 155 39.22 -5.95 14.51
C GLU A 155 39.47 -5.44 15.92
#